data_AF-A0A7W0EN42-F1
#
_entry.id   AF-A0A7W0EN42-F1
#
_cell.length_a   1.000
_cell.length_b   1.000
_cell.length_c   1.000
_cell.angle_alpha   90.00
_cell.angle_beta   90.00
_cell.angle_gamma   90.00
#
_symmetry.space_group_name_H-M   'P 1'
#
loop_
_entity.id
_entity.type
_entity.pdbx_description
1 polymer ?
#
loop_
_entity_poly.entity_id
_entity_poly.type
_entity_poly.pdbx_seq_one_letter_code
_entity_poly.pdbx_strand_id
1 'polypeptide(L)'
;MHGGAKKIVDLELESIKNRRPEATPQNLTGLALSGGGIRSASFSLGVMQALARKNWLNRFDYLSTVSGGGYIGSSLTWLLRAKACITPSEKLADRIPPPDRARP
;
A
#
# COMPACT_ATOMS: atom_id res chain seq x y z
N MET A 1 25.38 -16.76 -19.88
CA MET A 1 24.14 -15.94 -19.88
C MET A 1 23.69 -15.59 -18.45
N HIS A 2 24.51 -14.89 -17.64
CA HIS A 2 24.22 -14.64 -16.20
C HIS A 2 23.96 -13.16 -15.83
N GLY A 3 23.83 -12.24 -16.80
CA GLY A 3 23.74 -10.79 -16.53
C GLY A 3 22.34 -10.19 -16.44
N GLY A 4 21.30 -10.88 -16.92
CA GLY A 4 19.95 -10.30 -17.07
C GLY A 4 19.22 -10.08 -15.74
N ALA A 5 19.21 -11.09 -14.86
CA ALA A 5 18.49 -11.02 -13.58
C ALA A 5 19.08 -9.95 -12.65
N LYS A 6 20.41 -9.86 -12.58
CA LYS A 6 21.10 -8.85 -11.78
C LYS A 6 20.72 -7.43 -12.24
N LYS A 7 20.72 -7.19 -13.55
CA LYS A 7 20.31 -5.91 -14.12
C LYS A 7 18.88 -5.51 -13.74
N ILE A 8 17.94 -6.46 -13.71
CA ILE A 8 16.55 -6.19 -13.30
C ILE A 8 16.47 -5.80 -11.82
N VAL A 9 17.19 -6.52 -10.96
CA VAL A 9 17.22 -6.23 -9.52
C VAL A 9 17.82 -4.86 -9.24
N ASP A 10 18.91 -4.52 -9.93
CA ASP A 10 19.57 -3.21 -9.78
C ASP A 10 18.62 -2.06 -10.20
N LEU A 11 17.93 -2.21 -11.33
CA LEU A 11 16.93 -1.24 -11.82
C LEU A 11 15.73 -1.10 -10.87
N GLU A 12 15.26 -2.20 -10.29
CA GLU A 12 14.16 -2.16 -9.32
C GLU A 12 14.58 -1.43 -8.04
N LEU A 13 15.81 -1.67 -7.55
CA LEU A 13 16.34 -0.95 -6.39
C LEU A 13 16.47 0.55 -6.67
N GLU A 14 16.90 0.96 -7.86
CA GLU A 14 16.92 2.37 -8.28
C GLU A 14 15.50 2.98 -8.28
N SER A 15 14.51 2.25 -8.81
CA SER A 15 13.10 2.68 -8.79
C SER A 15 12.56 2.88 -7.37
N ILE A 16 12.92 2.01 -6.44
CA ILE A 16 12.55 2.12 -5.02
C ILE A 16 13.26 3.30 -4.38
N LYS A 17 14.56 3.49 -4.67
CA LYS A 17 15.35 4.61 -4.13
C LYS A 17 14.79 5.98 -4.48
N ASN A 18 14.16 6.13 -5.64
CA ASN A 18 13.46 7.37 -6.02
C ASN A 18 12.36 7.76 -5.03
N ARG A 19 11.78 6.80 -4.30
CA ARG A 19 10.73 7.02 -3.30
C ARG A 19 11.27 6.93 -1.87
N ARG A 20 12.34 6.14 -1.66
CA ARG A 20 12.98 5.87 -0.37
C ARG A 20 14.52 5.83 -0.55
N PRO A 21 15.23 6.97 -0.43
CA PRO A 21 16.66 7.07 -0.73
C PRO A 21 17.56 6.10 0.06
N GLU A 22 17.17 5.81 1.31
CA GLU A 22 17.88 4.90 2.22
C GLU A 22 17.62 3.41 1.95
N ALA A 23 16.94 3.07 0.85
CA ALA A 23 16.64 1.68 0.50
C ALA A 23 17.91 0.92 0.12
N THR A 24 18.12 -0.22 0.77
CA THR A 24 19.17 -1.19 0.50
C THR A 24 18.53 -2.56 0.29
N PRO A 25 19.17 -3.49 -0.43
CA PRO A 25 18.64 -4.84 -0.61
C PRO A 25 18.29 -5.55 0.71
N GLN A 26 18.95 -5.20 1.82
CA GLN A 26 18.77 -5.80 3.13
C GLN A 26 17.63 -5.18 3.96
N ASN A 27 17.10 -4.02 3.56
CA ASN A 27 16.09 -3.28 4.32
C ASN A 27 14.78 -3.05 3.56
N LEU A 28 14.59 -3.74 2.43
CA LEU A 28 13.33 -3.75 1.69
C LEU A 28 12.27 -4.51 2.49
N THR A 29 11.05 -4.00 2.50
CA THR A 29 9.93 -4.62 3.22
C THR A 29 8.77 -4.90 2.28
N GLY A 30 8.08 -6.02 2.53
CA GLY A 30 6.92 -6.42 1.76
C GLY A 30 5.71 -6.64 2.66
N LEU A 31 4.53 -6.29 2.14
CA LEU A 31 3.25 -6.65 2.74
C LEU A 31 2.61 -7.77 1.91
N ALA A 32 2.20 -8.86 2.56
CA ALA A 32 1.55 -9.99 1.91
C ALA A 32 0.10 -10.13 2.39
N LEU A 33 -0.87 -10.11 1.46
CA LEU A 33 -2.29 -10.34 1.74
C LEU A 33 -2.69 -11.74 1.26
N SER A 34 -3.01 -12.62 2.22
CA SER A 34 -3.32 -14.02 1.95
C SER A 34 -4.69 -14.22 1.30
N GLY A 35 -4.88 -15.39 0.69
CA GLY A 35 -6.16 -15.86 0.16
C GLY A 35 -7.19 -16.21 1.25
N GLY A 36 -8.34 -16.74 0.84
CA GLY A 36 -9.45 -17.08 1.75
C GLY A 36 -10.79 -16.40 1.42
N GLY A 37 -10.94 -15.90 0.18
CA GLY A 37 -12.16 -15.28 -0.31
C GLY A 37 -12.53 -13.99 0.44
N ILE A 38 -13.83 -13.72 0.54
CA ILE A 38 -14.37 -12.46 1.08
C ILE A 38 -14.04 -12.24 2.56
N ARG A 39 -13.85 -13.32 3.34
CA ARG A 39 -13.47 -13.22 4.76
C ARG A 39 -12.06 -12.66 4.91
N SER A 40 -11.11 -13.19 4.14
CA SER A 40 -9.73 -12.67 4.14
C SER A 40 -9.69 -11.23 3.63
N ALA A 41 -10.45 -10.90 2.57
CA ALA A 41 -10.55 -9.53 2.07
C ALA A 41 -11.03 -8.54 3.15
N SER A 42 -12.05 -8.91 3.92
CA SER A 42 -12.58 -8.07 5.00
C SER A 42 -11.55 -7.83 6.11
N PHE A 43 -10.81 -8.88 6.50
CA PHE A 43 -9.72 -8.75 7.47
C PHE A 43 -8.58 -7.87 6.94
N SER A 44 -8.12 -8.14 5.71
CA SER A 44 -7.07 -7.35 5.05
C SER A 44 -7.46 -5.88 4.89
N LEU A 45 -8.73 -5.57 4.63
CA LEU A 45 -9.24 -4.20 4.60
C LEU A 45 -9.06 -3.52 5.95
N GLY A 46 -9.41 -4.18 7.06
CA GLY A 46 -9.22 -3.64 8.41
C GLY A 46 -7.75 -3.36 8.73
N VAL A 47 -6.85 -4.29 8.35
CA VAL A 47 -5.39 -4.11 8.49
C VAL A 47 -4.92 -2.91 7.67
N MET A 48 -5.34 -2.81 6.41
CA MET A 48 -4.99 -1.70 5.52
C MET A 48 -5.48 -0.35 6.04
N GLN A 49 -6.70 -0.29 6.57
CA GLN A 49 -7.23 0.91 7.20
C GLN A 49 -6.41 1.31 8.43
N ALA A 50 -5.98 0.36 9.26
CA ALA A 50 -5.13 0.64 10.42
C ALA A 50 -3.75 1.17 10.00
N LEU A 51 -3.11 0.54 9.02
CA LEU A 51 -1.82 1.00 8.47
C LEU A 51 -1.94 2.38 7.82
N ALA A 52 -3.03 2.66 7.10
CA ALA A 52 -3.30 3.96 6.50
C ALA A 52 -3.45 5.05 7.57
N ARG A 53 -4.22 4.79 8.64
CA ARG A 53 -4.37 5.74 9.76
C ARG A 53 -3.06 6.06 10.48
N LYS A 54 -2.12 5.13 10.50
CA LYS A 54 -0.78 5.33 11.07
C LYS A 54 0.23 5.89 10.06
N ASN A 55 -0.18 6.13 8.81
CA ASN A 55 0.69 6.55 7.71
C ASN A 55 1.88 5.57 7.49
N TRP A 56 1.63 4.27 7.64
CA TRP A 56 2.66 3.22 7.51
C TRP A 56 2.67 2.55 6.15
N LEU A 57 1.68 2.82 5.28
CA LEU A 57 1.64 2.25 3.94
C LEU A 57 2.86 2.64 3.09
N ASN A 58 3.46 3.80 3.34
CA ASN A 58 4.68 4.28 2.68
C ASN A 58 5.97 3.57 3.15
N ARG A 59 5.88 2.68 4.15
CA ARG A 59 7.02 1.91 4.66
C ARG A 59 7.24 0.61 3.89
N PHE A 60 6.22 0.12 3.19
CA PHE A 60 6.28 -1.12 2.42
C PHE A 60 6.71 -0.84 0.98
N ASP A 61 7.70 -1.57 0.51
CA ASP A 61 8.25 -1.45 -0.84
C ASP A 61 7.53 -2.40 -1.81
N TYR A 62 7.10 -3.56 -1.31
CA TYR A 62 6.37 -4.57 -2.08
C TYR A 62 4.99 -4.87 -1.52
N LEU A 63 4.06 -5.18 -2.41
CA LEU A 63 2.75 -5.75 -2.08
C LEU A 63 2.57 -7.06 -2.84
N SER A 64 2.33 -8.14 -2.12
CA SER A 64 1.98 -9.45 -2.67
C SER A 64 0.57 -9.82 -2.25
N THR A 65 -0.24 -10.33 -3.17
CA THR A 65 -1.63 -10.71 -2.87
C THR A 65 -1.98 -12.01 -3.55
N VAL A 66 -2.79 -12.85 -2.90
CA VAL A 66 -3.30 -14.10 -3.48
C VAL A 66 -4.82 -14.17 -3.33
N SER A 67 -5.53 -14.58 -4.38
CA SER A 67 -6.98 -14.85 -4.36
C SER A 67 -7.78 -13.72 -3.68
N GLY A 68 -8.44 -13.99 -2.55
CA GLY A 68 -9.22 -13.00 -1.78
C GLY A 68 -8.43 -11.75 -1.35
N GLY A 69 -7.12 -11.84 -1.09
CA GLY A 69 -6.29 -10.67 -0.82
C GLY A 69 -6.17 -9.72 -2.02
N GLY A 70 -6.36 -10.25 -3.23
CA GLY A 70 -6.34 -9.49 -4.47
C GLY A 70 -7.42 -8.42 -4.55
N TYR A 71 -8.61 -8.63 -3.94
CA TYR A 71 -9.65 -7.59 -3.88
C TYR A 71 -9.13 -6.30 -3.25
N ILE A 72 -8.37 -6.41 -2.16
CA ILE A 72 -7.81 -5.27 -1.44
C ILE A 72 -6.59 -4.71 -2.17
N GLY A 73 -5.73 -5.57 -2.73
CA GLY A 73 -4.59 -5.13 -3.56
C GLY A 73 -5.01 -4.33 -4.79
N SER A 74 -6.03 -4.78 -5.52
CA SER A 74 -6.59 -4.08 -6.67
C SER A 74 -7.24 -2.75 -6.28
N SER A 75 -8.04 -2.73 -5.20
CA SER A 75 -8.64 -1.51 -4.67
C SER A 75 -7.59 -0.46 -4.29
N LEU A 76 -6.54 -0.87 -3.57
CA LEU A 76 -5.43 0.00 -3.22
C LEU A 76 -4.74 0.57 -4.48
N THR A 77 -4.46 -0.29 -5.46
CA THR A 77 -3.81 0.11 -6.71
C THR A 77 -4.64 1.15 -7.46
N TRP A 78 -5.96 0.96 -7.51
CA TRP A 78 -6.90 1.90 -8.10
C TRP A 78 -6.90 3.25 -7.36
N LEU A 79 -6.95 3.25 -6.03
CA LEU A 79 -6.93 4.46 -5.20
C LEU A 79 -5.61 5.24 -5.33
N LEU A 80 -4.48 4.54 -5.38
CA LEU A 80 -3.16 5.16 -5.56
C LEU A 80 -3.03 5.81 -6.94
N ARG A 81 -3.62 5.21 -7.98
CA ARG A 81 -3.70 5.82 -9.31
C ARG A 81 -4.63 7.03 -9.36
N ALA A 82 -5.79 6.97 -8.68
CA ALA A 82 -6.74 8.08 -8.64
C ALA A 82 -6.11 9.34 -8.02
N LYS A 83 -5.27 9.21 -6.99
CA LYS A 83 -4.52 10.34 -6.42
C LYS A 83 -3.56 11.03 -7.39
N ALA A 84 -3.08 10.34 -8.42
CA ALA A 84 -2.26 10.97 -9.46
C ALA A 84 -3.08 11.81 -10.45
N CYS A 85 -4.40 11.61 -10.50
CA CYS A 85 -5.34 12.35 -11.36
C CYS A 85 -6.10 13.46 -10.61
N ILE A 86 -6.05 13.46 -9.27
CA ILE A 86 -6.67 14.49 -8.44
C ILE A 86 -5.57 15.50 -8.08
N THR A 87 -5.55 16.64 -8.77
CA THR A 87 -4.86 17.84 -8.28
C THR A 87 -5.33 18.15 -6.86
N PRO A 88 -4.49 18.74 -5.98
CA PRO A 88 -4.89 19.03 -4.60
C PRO A 88 -5.98 20.13 -4.57
N SER A 89 -7.23 19.75 -4.81
CA SER A 89 -8.39 20.54 -4.45
C SER A 89 -8.83 20.07 -3.07
N GLU A 90 -8.38 20.82 -2.07
CA GLU A 90 -9.07 21.07 -0.80
C GLU A 90 -9.53 19.84 0.03
N LYS A 91 -8.73 19.56 1.07
CA LYS A 91 -9.13 19.00 2.38
C LYS A 91 -10.26 17.96 2.37
N LEU A 92 -9.89 16.69 2.12
CA LEU A 92 -10.72 15.55 2.49
C LEU A 92 -10.90 15.38 4.02
N ALA A 93 -10.03 16.00 4.83
CA ALA A 93 -10.11 15.97 6.29
C ALA A 93 -11.35 16.67 6.85
N ASP A 94 -11.96 17.60 6.10
CA ASP A 94 -13.14 18.35 6.55
C ASP A 94 -14.47 17.60 6.29
N ARG A 95 -14.44 16.44 5.59
CA ARG A 95 -15.64 15.65 5.26
C ARG A 95 -15.87 14.43 6.14
N ILE A 96 -14.97 14.11 7.06
CA ILE A 96 -15.17 13.02 8.03
C ILE A 96 -15.70 13.67 9.32
N PRO A 97 -17.01 13.54 9.64
CA PRO A 97 -17.51 14.04 10.91
C PRO A 97 -16.74 13.34 12.05
N PRO A 98 -16.39 14.07 13.13
CA PRO A 98 -15.72 13.46 14.27
C PRO A 98 -16.55 12.26 14.76
N PRO A 99 -15.92 11.16 15.20
CA PRO A 99 -16.67 10.06 15.79
C PRO A 99 -17.52 10.61 16.93
N ASP A 100 -18.82 10.31 16.88
CA ASP A 100 -19.86 10.75 17.81
C ASP A 100 -19.35 10.55 19.25
N ARG A 101 -18.90 11.63 19.90
CA ARG A 101 -18.50 11.59 21.30
C ARG A 101 -19.78 11.53 22.11
N ALA A 102 -20.07 10.32 22.60
CA ALA A 102 -20.94 10.04 23.74
C ALA A 102 -22.34 10.67 23.68
N ARG A 103 -23.34 9.86 23.35
CA ARG A 103 -24.66 10.01 23.97
C ARG A 103 -24.59 9.44 25.40
N PRO A 104 -25.32 10.05 26.35
CA PRO A 104 -25.17 9.85 27.80
C PRO A 104 -25.40 8.40 28.26
#